data_AF-A0A662BEI3-F1
#
_entry.id   AF-A0A662BEI3-F1
#
_cell.length_a   1.000
_cell.length_b   1.000
_cell.length_c   1.000
_cell.angle_alpha   90.00
_cell.angle_beta   90.00
_cell.angle_gamma   90.00
#
_symmetry.space_group_name_H-M   'P 1'
#
loop_
_entity.id
_entity.type
_entity.pdbx_description
1 polymer ?
#
loop_
_entity_poly.entity_id
_entity_poly.type
_entity_poly.pdbx_seq_one_letter_code
_entity_poly.pdbx_strand_id
1 'polypeptide(L)'
;MTNTTKQLKGLFNLDHNIKLYIPSTIDIDKKIDPGIFIDDTLELFSNEFGGATSYNAMGAWNSKIKGLVVEKVVIVEAFATADQVEASIEKIVSWAVVLKKSMNQEAISLEYDNKLYFI
;
A
#
# COMPACT_ATOMS: atom_id res chain seq x y z
N MET A 1 3.72 -35.33 8.75
CA MET A 1 3.23 -33.96 8.54
C MET A 1 1.95 -34.05 7.72
N THR A 2 0.79 -33.80 8.32
CA THR A 2 -0.45 -33.64 7.57
C THR A 2 -0.27 -32.44 6.65
N ASN A 3 -0.50 -32.63 5.35
CA ASN A 3 -0.38 -31.56 4.36
C ASN A 3 -1.57 -30.61 4.56
N THR A 4 -1.45 -29.68 5.51
CA THR A 4 -2.50 -28.76 5.98
C THR A 4 -3.10 -27.90 4.84
N THR A 5 -2.41 -27.81 3.71
CA THR A 5 -2.87 -27.11 2.50
C THR A 5 -3.85 -27.94 1.66
N LYS A 6 -4.05 -29.24 1.94
CA LYS A 6 -4.96 -30.10 1.17
C LYS A 6 -6.41 -29.59 1.22
N GLN A 7 -6.85 -29.01 2.33
CA GLN A 7 -8.21 -28.44 2.46
C GLN A 7 -8.39 -27.14 1.67
N LEU A 8 -7.30 -26.42 1.36
CA LEU A 8 -7.36 -25.19 0.55
C LEU A 8 -7.43 -25.51 -0.95
N LYS A 9 -7.09 -26.74 -1.35
CA LYS A 9 -7.06 -27.16 -2.75
C LYS A 9 -8.45 -27.09 -3.36
N GLY A 10 -8.59 -26.30 -4.43
CA GLY A 10 -9.85 -26.13 -5.17
C GLY A 10 -10.76 -25.03 -4.62
N LEU A 11 -10.36 -24.34 -3.54
CA LEU A 11 -11.00 -23.09 -3.16
C LEU A 11 -10.54 -21.98 -4.09
N PHE A 12 -11.42 -21.02 -4.34
CA PHE A 12 -11.05 -19.77 -4.99
C PHE A 12 -10.08 -19.00 -4.09
N ASN A 13 -9.00 -18.50 -4.68
CA ASN A 13 -8.02 -17.67 -4.00
C ASN A 13 -7.72 -16.42 -4.81
N LEU A 14 -7.27 -15.39 -4.10
CA LEU A 14 -6.64 -14.22 -4.66
C LEU A 14 -5.14 -14.46 -4.53
N ASP A 15 -4.45 -14.55 -5.66
CA ASP A 15 -3.07 -15.03 -5.76
C ASP A 15 -2.04 -13.91 -5.69
N HIS A 16 -2.48 -12.65 -5.72
CA HIS A 16 -1.63 -11.48 -5.61
C HIS A 16 -1.95 -10.63 -4.39
N ASN A 17 -0.95 -9.91 -3.91
CA ASN A 17 -1.05 -8.98 -2.80
C ASN A 17 -0.43 -7.63 -3.14
N ILE A 18 -1.15 -6.56 -2.82
CA ILE A 18 -0.74 -5.18 -3.07
C ILE A 18 -0.89 -4.37 -1.78
N LYS A 19 0.14 -3.61 -1.42
CA LYS A 19 0.10 -2.69 -0.27
C LYS A 19 0.59 -1.31 -0.65
N LEU A 20 -0.14 -0.29 -0.23
CA LEU A 20 0.27 1.11 -0.34
C LEU A 20 0.50 1.68 1.06
N TYR A 21 1.66 2.29 1.26
CA TYR A 21 2.07 2.85 2.54
C TYR A 21 1.79 4.34 2.52
N ILE A 22 0.80 4.77 3.30
CA ILE A 22 0.36 6.16 3.40
C ILE A 22 1.05 6.80 4.61
N PRO A 23 1.94 7.79 4.40
CA PRO A 23 2.61 8.47 5.50
C PRO A 23 1.62 9.25 6.35
N SER A 24 1.88 9.37 7.65
CA SER A 24 1.15 10.30 8.53
C SER A 24 1.84 11.66 8.64
N THR A 25 2.69 12.00 7.67
CA THR A 25 3.41 13.26 7.59
C THR A 25 3.24 13.92 6.22
N ILE A 26 3.39 15.24 6.20
CA ILE A 26 3.56 16.10 5.02
C ILE A 26 4.93 16.78 5.12
N ASP A 27 5.52 17.18 3.99
CA ASP A 27 6.84 17.83 3.98
C ASP A 27 7.91 17.01 4.75
N ILE A 28 7.92 15.69 4.55
CA ILE A 28 8.86 14.70 5.13
C ILE A 28 8.59 14.37 6.61
N ASP A 29 8.26 15.33 7.47
CA ASP A 29 8.16 15.06 8.93
C ASP A 29 7.08 15.86 9.68
N LYS A 30 6.30 16.70 9.00
CA LYS A 30 5.23 17.45 9.66
C LYS A 30 4.01 16.55 9.78
N LYS A 31 3.62 16.21 11.01
CA LYS A 31 2.48 15.33 11.25
C LYS A 31 1.18 15.92 10.69
N ILE A 32 0.41 15.09 10.02
CA ILE A 32 -0.96 15.38 9.57
C ILE A 32 -1.89 14.22 9.94
N ASP A 33 -3.19 14.46 9.83
CA ASP A 33 -4.17 13.38 9.72
C ASP A 33 -4.27 12.96 8.25
N PRO A 34 -3.83 11.74 7.86
CA PRO A 34 -3.90 11.27 6.50
C PRO A 34 -5.27 10.67 6.13
N GLY A 35 -6.31 10.82 6.96
CA GLY A 35 -7.62 10.17 6.80
C GLY A 35 -8.19 10.18 5.38
N ILE A 36 -8.21 11.34 4.71
CA ILE A 36 -8.73 11.44 3.34
C ILE A 36 -7.96 10.54 2.36
N PHE A 37 -6.63 10.48 2.47
CA PHE A 37 -5.80 9.65 1.61
C PHE A 37 -6.02 8.17 1.89
N ILE A 38 -6.28 7.81 3.16
CA ILE A 38 -6.60 6.43 3.55
C ILE A 38 -7.94 6.02 2.95
N ASP A 39 -8.97 6.85 3.12
CA ASP A 39 -10.32 6.60 2.62
C ASP A 39 -10.32 6.48 1.08
N ASP A 40 -9.68 7.41 0.38
CA ASP A 40 -9.55 7.37 -1.08
C ASP A 40 -8.80 6.11 -1.56
N THR A 41 -7.77 5.68 -0.82
CA THR A 41 -7.01 4.47 -1.17
C THR A 41 -7.83 3.20 -0.89
N LEU A 42 -8.56 3.16 0.22
CA LEU A 42 -9.48 2.06 0.55
C LEU A 42 -10.58 1.94 -0.49
N GLU A 43 -11.15 3.06 -0.93
CA GLU A 43 -12.15 3.10 -2.00
C GLU A 43 -11.55 2.59 -3.32
N LEU A 44 -10.40 3.12 -3.73
CA LEU A 44 -9.72 2.68 -4.95
C LEU A 44 -9.43 1.17 -4.92
N PHE A 45 -8.81 0.66 -3.86
CA PHE A 45 -8.47 -0.75 -3.76
C PHE A 45 -9.73 -1.62 -3.71
N SER A 46 -10.77 -1.18 -3.00
CA SER A 46 -12.04 -1.93 -2.93
C SER A 46 -12.74 -2.00 -4.29
N ASN A 47 -12.71 -0.92 -5.07
CA ASN A 47 -13.30 -0.86 -6.40
C ASN A 47 -12.56 -1.74 -7.41
N GLU A 48 -11.22 -1.76 -7.37
CA GLU A 48 -10.42 -2.52 -8.33
C GLU A 48 -10.24 -4.00 -7.93
N PHE A 49 -10.15 -4.30 -6.63
CA PHE A 49 -9.79 -5.63 -6.12
C PHE A 49 -10.93 -6.34 -5.37
N GLY A 50 -12.05 -5.67 -5.12
CA GLY A 50 -13.21 -6.23 -4.42
C GLY A 50 -13.15 -6.11 -2.90
N GLY A 51 -12.08 -5.55 -2.36
CA GLY A 51 -11.95 -5.21 -0.95
C GLY A 51 -10.54 -4.77 -0.57
N ALA A 52 -10.44 -4.08 0.56
CA ALA A 52 -9.18 -3.61 1.13
C ALA A 52 -9.23 -3.61 2.66
N THR A 53 -8.07 -3.63 3.30
CA THR A 53 -7.93 -3.48 4.76
C THR A 53 -6.81 -2.50 5.04
N SER A 54 -7.01 -1.62 6.03
CA SER A 54 -5.97 -0.73 6.50
C SER A 54 -5.51 -1.09 7.92
N TYR A 55 -4.24 -0.84 8.21
CA TYR A 55 -3.68 -0.99 9.55
C TYR A 55 -2.54 -0.02 9.82
N ASN A 56 -2.38 0.34 11.09
CA ASN A 56 -1.32 1.24 11.54
C ASN A 56 0.01 0.49 11.67
N ALA A 57 1.10 1.12 11.22
CA ALA A 57 2.46 0.63 11.40
C ALA A 57 3.43 1.79 11.71
N MET A 58 4.67 1.43 12.02
CA MET A 58 5.79 2.37 12.18
C MET A 58 6.79 2.11 11.05
N GLY A 59 6.98 3.12 10.19
CA GLY A 59 7.97 3.09 9.12
C GLY A 59 9.25 3.78 9.56
N ALA A 60 10.38 3.36 8.98
CA ALA A 60 11.65 4.05 9.14
C ALA A 60 12.47 4.00 7.87
N TRP A 61 13.13 5.10 7.53
CA TRP A 61 14.01 5.21 6.37
C TRP A 61 15.09 6.27 6.59
N ASN A 62 16.15 6.24 5.78
CA ASN A 62 17.23 7.24 5.87
C ASN A 62 17.04 8.32 4.81
N SER A 63 16.66 9.53 5.25
CA SER A 63 16.68 10.73 4.42
C SER A 63 18.10 11.20 4.19
N LYS A 64 18.36 11.64 2.95
CA LYS A 64 19.64 12.28 2.59
C LYS A 64 19.83 13.62 3.31
N ILE A 65 18.74 14.25 3.75
CA ILE A 65 18.73 15.59 4.35
C ILE A 65 18.64 15.49 5.87
N LYS A 66 17.75 14.63 6.39
CA LYS A 66 17.40 14.59 7.83
C LYS A 66 17.98 13.39 8.59
N GLY A 67 18.63 12.44 7.92
CA GLY A 67 19.08 11.19 8.54
C GLY A 67 17.92 10.22 8.77
N LEU A 68 17.95 9.45 9.86
CA LEU A 68 16.89 8.49 10.18
C LEU A 68 15.55 9.22 10.42
N VAL A 69 14.58 8.95 9.56
CA VAL A 69 13.19 9.36 9.71
C VAL A 69 12.41 8.16 10.22
N VAL A 70 11.65 8.34 11.29
CA VAL A 70 10.74 7.34 11.85
C VAL A 70 9.36 7.97 11.94
N GLU A 71 8.36 7.35 11.32
CA GLU A 71 7.02 7.91 11.26
C GLU A 71 5.92 6.85 11.33
N LYS A 72 4.74 7.29 11.79
CA LYS A 72 3.54 6.48 11.67
C LYS A 72 3.14 6.41 10.21
N VAL A 73 2.78 5.22 9.76
CA VAL A 73 2.25 4.97 8.43
C VAL A 73 0.96 4.17 8.56
N VAL A 74 0.04 4.36 7.63
CA VAL A 74 -1.11 3.48 7.45
C VAL A 74 -0.87 2.67 6.20
N ILE A 75 -0.87 1.35 6.34
CA ILE A 75 -0.72 0.43 5.22
C ILE A 75 -2.11 0.05 4.77
N VAL A 76 -2.44 0.31 3.51
CA VAL A 76 -3.66 -0.17 2.86
C VAL A 76 -3.30 -1.37 2.00
N GLU A 77 -3.91 -2.51 2.28
CA GLU A 77 -3.61 -3.80 1.68
C GLU A 77 -4.85 -4.38 0.99
N ALA A 78 -4.65 -4.94 -0.19
CA ALA A 78 -5.66 -5.74 -0.89
C ALA A 78 -5.05 -7.02 -1.46
N PHE A 79 -5.90 -8.03 -1.58
CA PHE A 79 -5.60 -9.22 -2.36
C PHE A 79 -6.35 -9.14 -3.68
N ALA A 80 -5.74 -9.65 -4.75
CA ALA A 80 -6.29 -9.55 -6.09
C ALA A 80 -6.04 -10.85 -6.88
N THR A 81 -6.86 -11.05 -7.91
CA THR A 81 -6.55 -12.00 -8.99
C THR A 81 -5.56 -11.38 -9.98
N ALA A 82 -4.86 -12.21 -10.75
CA ALA A 82 -3.96 -11.74 -11.81
C ALA A 82 -4.65 -10.78 -12.80
N ASP A 83 -5.88 -11.09 -13.23
CA ASP A 83 -6.65 -10.27 -14.17
C ASP A 83 -6.96 -8.87 -13.59
N GLN A 84 -7.31 -8.79 -12.31
CA GLN A 84 -7.55 -7.52 -11.64
C GLN A 84 -6.26 -6.69 -11.55
N VAL A 85 -5.11 -7.32 -11.26
CA VAL A 85 -3.83 -6.61 -11.23
C VAL A 85 -3.49 -6.05 -12.61
N GLU A 86 -3.58 -6.87 -13.67
CA GLU A 86 -3.30 -6.45 -15.04
C GLU A 86 -4.17 -5.24 -15.45
N ALA A 87 -5.45 -5.26 -15.08
CA ALA A 87 -6.38 -4.17 -15.41
C ALA A 87 -6.17 -2.89 -14.57
N SER A 88 -5.58 -2.98 -13.38
CA SER A 88 -5.67 -1.90 -12.38
C SER A 88 -4.33 -1.33 -11.95
N ILE A 89 -3.20 -2.03 -12.17
CA ILE A 89 -1.89 -1.64 -11.61
C ILE A 89 -1.46 -0.23 -12.04
N GLU A 90 -1.77 0.19 -13.27
CA GLU A 90 -1.47 1.55 -13.74
C GLU A 90 -2.20 2.63 -12.94
N LYS A 91 -3.46 2.37 -12.55
CA LYS A 91 -4.24 3.29 -11.70
C LYS A 91 -3.64 3.38 -10.30
N ILE A 92 -3.22 2.24 -9.72
CA ILE A 92 -2.58 2.19 -8.40
C ILE A 92 -1.27 2.99 -8.40
N VAL A 93 -0.43 2.81 -9.42
CA VAL A 93 0.82 3.56 -9.58
C VAL A 93 0.54 5.05 -9.76
N SER A 94 -0.46 5.40 -10.57
CA SER A 94 -0.86 6.80 -10.79
C SER A 94 -1.34 7.46 -9.50
N TRP A 95 -2.10 6.74 -8.68
CA TRP A 95 -2.54 7.21 -7.37
C TRP A 95 -1.37 7.42 -6.41
N ALA A 96 -0.40 6.50 -6.36
CA ALA A 96 0.81 6.67 -5.56
C ALA A 96 1.62 7.92 -5.97
N VAL A 97 1.69 8.24 -7.26
CA VAL A 97 2.29 9.49 -7.76
C VAL A 97 1.52 10.73 -7.30
N VAL A 98 0.18 10.67 -7.26
CA VAL A 98 -0.66 11.75 -6.74
C VAL A 98 -0.43 11.94 -5.23
N LEU A 99 -0.40 10.87 -4.45
CA LEU A 99 -0.09 10.92 -3.02
C LEU A 99 1.26 11.57 -2.75
N LYS A 100 2.31 11.12 -3.46
CA LYS A 100 3.66 11.67 -3.32
C LYS A 100 3.67 13.19 -3.49
N LYS A 101 3.02 13.69 -4.54
CA LYS A 101 2.95 15.13 -4.85
C LYS A 101 2.10 15.88 -3.82
N SER A 102 0.94 15.34 -3.48
CA SER A 102 -0.01 15.98 -2.56
C SER A 102 0.53 16.09 -1.15
N MET A 103 1.34 15.12 -0.72
CA MET A 103 1.96 15.05 0.60
C MET A 103 3.39 15.60 0.62
N ASN A 104 3.91 16.06 -0.53
CA ASN A 104 5.28 16.56 -0.70
C ASN A 104 6.34 15.61 -0.11
N GLN A 105 6.24 14.32 -0.45
CA GLN A 105 7.11 13.25 0.05
C GLN A 105 8.25 12.95 -0.93
N GLU A 106 9.41 12.53 -0.39
CA GLU A 106 10.55 12.08 -1.22
C GLU A 106 10.20 10.80 -2.00
N ALA A 107 9.42 9.91 -1.38
CA ALA A 107 8.91 8.70 -2.00
C ALA A 107 7.62 8.20 -1.32
N ILE A 108 6.81 7.44 -2.06
CA ILE A 108 5.73 6.60 -1.54
C ILE A 108 6.10 5.13 -1.78
N SER A 109 5.87 4.29 -0.77
CA SER A 109 6.13 2.85 -0.87
C SER A 109 4.90 2.11 -1.39
N LEU A 110 5.09 1.38 -2.49
CA LEU A 110 4.15 0.41 -3.05
C LEU A 110 4.79 -0.97 -2.97
N GLU A 111 4.12 -1.93 -2.33
CA GLU A 111 4.55 -3.32 -2.27
C GLU A 111 3.63 -4.18 -3.14
N TYR A 112 4.23 -5.02 -3.98
CA TYR A 112 3.54 -5.99 -4.82
C TYR A 112 4.22 -7.35 -4.67
N ASP A 113 3.48 -8.36 -4.20
CA ASP A 113 3.99 -9.72 -3.94
C ASP A 113 5.34 -9.72 -3.20
N ASN A 114 5.41 -8.98 -2.08
CA ASN A 114 6.59 -8.82 -1.24
C ASN A 114 7.79 -8.14 -1.90
N LYS A 115 7.60 -7.45 -3.03
CA LYS A 115 8.60 -6.59 -3.65
C LYS A 115 8.20 -5.14 -3.41
N LEU A 116 9.11 -4.38 -2.78
CA LEU A 116 8.90 -2.98 -2.48
C LEU A 116 9.41 -2.10 -3.63
N TYR A 117 8.58 -1.17 -4.06
CA TYR A 117 8.85 -0.15 -5.07
C TYR A 117 8.72 1.23 -4.44
N PHE A 118 9.64 2.13 -4.78
CA PHE A 118 9.62 3.53 -4.35
C PHE A 118 9.15 4.40 -5.52
N ILE A 119 8.03 5.09 -5.32
CA ILE A 119 7.40 5.97 -6.31
C ILE A 119 7.69 7.42 -5.95
#